data_AF-A0AAA9ZR38-F1
#
_entry.id   AF-A0AAA9ZR38-F1
#
_cell.length_a   1.000
_cell.length_b   1.000
_cell.length_c   1.000
_cell.angle_alpha   90.00
_cell.angle_beta   90.00
_cell.angle_gamma   90.00
#
_symmetry.space_group_name_H-M   'P 1'
#
loop_
_entity.id
_entity.type
_entity.pdbx_description
1 polymer ?
#
loop_
_entity_poly.entity_id
_entity_poly.type
_entity_poly.pdbx_seq_one_letter_code
_entity_poly.pdbx_strand_id
1 'polypeptide(L)'
;MAEQQQRDSLCPRLIDYLAIVGARSAVVTTRPSAGGNATSAGVAGAGSGPGGMHATGPNSAPPVQIPELLRRYPPTDHADFPLPLDMVYFCQPEGCVSVGPRRTGSAVRDATSFVFTLTDKDSSKTRYGICVNFYRPVEKYVAGVGGTGNPSGSRKGRNSTFRRESWRKSMEKSSDSAFSSDYRSSNIAPSDSSDRDCPSRRDSDPPNSSIYHGGSQQQQTRLGVTGPSADSESGGSHSPSPRASRKRSKIRSHSLTSLCILSHHPFLSTFRECLFILKKLIDACNDASSPKRVGASRQSGKDSVWNVLTSQATESTPSVVLHDVKEIETWILRLLSAPVPVPGSTRVEVEILSPVIHQPLAFALPDHTRFTLVDFPLHLPLELLGVDTCLKVLTLILLEHKIIIQSRDYNALSMSVMALVHLIYPLEYMFPVIPLLPTCMGSAEQLLLAPTPYIIGLPATFLMYKKNFRLPDDIWLVDLDSTRLTPASGEPEQVPPLPEPEGTILKNHLKQVSYRNQL
;
A
#
# COMPACT_ATOMS: atom_id res chain seq x y z
N MET A 1 34.54 0.83 21.27
CA MET A 1 33.68 -0.33 21.58
C MET A 1 32.21 0.02 21.44
N ALA A 2 31.64 0.92 22.24
CA ALA A 2 30.22 1.31 22.15
C ALA A 2 29.76 1.66 20.71
N GLU A 3 30.46 2.54 20.00
CA GLU A 3 30.16 2.89 18.60
C GLU A 3 30.18 1.69 17.65
N GLN A 4 31.07 0.71 17.86
CA GLN A 4 31.14 -0.49 17.03
C GLN A 4 29.93 -1.37 17.30
N GLN A 5 29.62 -1.64 18.56
CA GLN A 5 28.46 -2.43 18.97
C GLN A 5 27.12 -1.75 18.57
N GLN A 6 27.09 -0.41 18.50
CA GLN A 6 25.98 0.38 17.98
C GLN A 6 25.89 0.29 16.45
N ARG A 7 27.01 0.23 15.72
CA ARG A 7 27.00 -0.03 14.26
C ARG A 7 26.57 -1.45 13.93
N ASP A 8 27.01 -2.43 14.73
CA ASP A 8 26.66 -3.84 14.59
C ASP A 8 25.19 -4.13 14.97
N SER A 9 24.51 -3.20 15.68
CA SER A 9 23.07 -3.30 16.02
C SER A 9 22.12 -2.59 15.05
N LEU A 10 22.64 -1.73 14.16
CA LEU A 10 21.82 -1.01 13.18
C LEU A 10 21.26 -1.97 12.11
N CYS A 11 20.03 -1.70 11.67
CA CYS A 11 19.51 -2.30 10.44
C CYS A 11 20.44 -1.92 9.27
N PRO A 12 20.95 -2.87 8.46
CA PRO A 12 21.96 -2.59 7.44
C PRO A 12 21.41 -1.90 6.17
N ARG A 13 20.08 -1.67 6.11
CA ARG A 13 19.37 -1.17 4.93
C ARG A 13 18.41 -0.06 5.32
N LEU A 14 18.40 1.04 4.56
CA LEU A 14 17.47 2.16 4.77
C LEU A 14 16.03 1.76 4.43
N ILE A 15 15.85 0.86 3.44
CA ILE A 15 14.60 0.24 3.06
C ILE A 15 14.87 -1.27 2.90
N ASP A 16 14.05 -2.13 3.52
CA ASP A 16 14.18 -3.57 3.35
C ASP A 16 13.58 -4.02 2.01
N TYR A 17 12.36 -3.56 1.69
CA TYR A 17 11.66 -3.95 0.46
C TYR A 17 10.82 -2.81 -0.12
N LEU A 18 10.70 -2.81 -1.46
CA LEU A 18 9.62 -2.13 -2.18
C LEU A 18 8.73 -3.18 -2.85
N ALA A 19 7.42 -3.13 -2.58
CA ALA A 19 6.42 -4.06 -3.06
C ALA A 19 5.36 -3.38 -3.94
N ILE A 20 4.85 -4.10 -4.94
CA ILE A 20 3.68 -3.72 -5.73
C ILE A 20 2.57 -4.75 -5.46
N VAL A 21 1.43 -4.30 -4.96
CA VAL A 21 0.32 -5.17 -4.50
C VAL A 21 -0.96 -4.85 -5.27
N GLY A 22 -1.76 -5.87 -5.56
CA GLY A 22 -3.07 -5.73 -6.19
C GLY A 22 -3.62 -7.07 -6.67
N ALA A 23 -4.73 -7.05 -7.42
CA ALA A 23 -5.28 -8.27 -8.00
C ALA A 23 -4.51 -8.69 -9.24
N ARG A 24 -4.11 -9.96 -9.33
CA ARG A 24 -3.90 -10.58 -10.65
C ARG A 24 -5.25 -10.74 -11.33
N SER A 25 -5.30 -10.53 -12.65
CA SER A 25 -6.53 -10.72 -13.42
C SER A 25 -6.95 -12.20 -13.39
N ALA A 26 -7.87 -12.53 -12.50
CA ALA A 26 -8.49 -13.85 -12.46
C ALA A 26 -9.15 -14.15 -13.82
N VAL A 27 -8.78 -15.29 -14.42
CA VAL A 27 -9.56 -15.86 -15.52
C VAL A 27 -10.93 -16.21 -14.94
N VAL A 28 -11.96 -15.45 -15.31
CA VAL A 28 -13.34 -15.69 -14.88
C VAL A 28 -13.84 -16.96 -15.55
N THR A 29 -13.55 -18.10 -14.92
CA THR A 29 -14.22 -19.37 -15.18
C THR A 29 -15.67 -19.20 -14.75
N THR A 30 -16.54 -18.93 -15.72
CA THR A 30 -17.99 -18.99 -15.53
C THR A 30 -18.35 -20.38 -15.02
N ARG A 31 -19.05 -20.46 -13.88
CA ARG A 31 -19.66 -21.72 -13.43
C ARG A 31 -20.44 -22.34 -14.61
N PRO A 32 -20.26 -23.63 -14.92
CA PRO A 32 -21.15 -24.31 -15.84
C PRO A 32 -22.59 -24.18 -15.33
N SER A 33 -23.52 -23.84 -16.23
CA SER A 33 -24.94 -23.98 -15.90
C SER A 33 -25.23 -25.47 -15.70
N ALA A 34 -25.79 -25.84 -14.55
CA ALA A 34 -26.14 -27.22 -14.26
C ALA A 34 -27.41 -27.62 -15.02
N GLY A 35 -27.25 -27.96 -16.31
CA GLY A 35 -28.31 -28.51 -17.16
C GLY A 35 -28.68 -29.93 -16.76
N GLY A 36 -29.34 -30.09 -15.61
CA GLY A 36 -29.84 -31.37 -15.11
C GLY A 36 -31.23 -31.67 -15.66
N ASN A 37 -31.32 -32.56 -16.66
CA ASN A 37 -32.59 -33.22 -16.98
C ASN A 37 -32.97 -34.14 -15.82
N ALA A 38 -34.13 -33.92 -15.21
CA ALA A 38 -34.68 -34.77 -14.16
C ALA A 38 -36.02 -35.37 -14.62
N THR A 39 -36.09 -36.70 -14.68
CA THR A 39 -37.28 -37.45 -15.11
C THR A 39 -38.20 -37.80 -13.94
N SER A 40 -39.39 -37.21 -13.93
CA SER A 40 -40.66 -37.83 -13.51
C SER A 40 -40.69 -38.75 -12.27
N ALA A 41 -40.83 -38.15 -11.07
CA ALA A 41 -41.70 -38.62 -9.98
C ALA A 41 -41.79 -37.50 -8.90
N GLY A 42 -42.89 -37.26 -8.18
CA GLY A 42 -44.22 -37.88 -8.29
C GLY A 42 -44.86 -38.19 -6.93
N VAL A 43 -45.32 -37.18 -6.18
CA VAL A 43 -46.36 -37.24 -5.12
C VAL A 43 -46.69 -35.79 -4.70
N ALA A 44 -47.92 -35.53 -4.23
CA ALA A 44 -48.44 -34.18 -3.99
C ALA A 44 -48.46 -33.75 -2.51
N GLY A 45 -48.42 -32.44 -2.29
CA GLY A 45 -48.70 -31.78 -1.01
C GLY A 45 -49.10 -30.31 -1.27
N ALA A 46 -50.31 -29.92 -0.91
CA ALA A 46 -50.87 -28.61 -1.25
C ALA A 46 -50.69 -27.58 -0.12
N GLY A 47 -50.36 -26.35 -0.48
CA GLY A 47 -50.27 -25.20 0.44
C GLY A 47 -50.25 -23.89 -0.35
N SER A 48 -51.19 -22.99 -0.07
CA SER A 48 -51.47 -21.80 -0.90
C SER A 48 -50.95 -20.49 -0.27
N GLY A 49 -50.21 -19.69 -1.05
CA GLY A 49 -49.81 -18.32 -0.68
C GLY A 49 -49.12 -17.60 -1.86
N PRO A 50 -49.52 -16.36 -2.23
CA PRO A 50 -49.05 -15.72 -3.46
C PRO A 50 -47.91 -14.68 -3.28
N GLY A 51 -47.23 -14.35 -4.38
CA GLY A 51 -46.87 -12.94 -4.65
C GLY A 51 -45.44 -12.44 -4.37
N GLY A 52 -44.43 -13.30 -4.24
CA GLY A 52 -43.03 -12.88 -4.02
C GLY A 52 -42.32 -12.24 -5.22
N MET A 53 -42.62 -10.97 -5.55
CA MET A 53 -41.92 -10.21 -6.61
C MET A 53 -40.49 -9.82 -6.20
N HIS A 54 -39.50 -10.67 -6.50
CA HIS A 54 -38.08 -10.33 -6.30
C HIS A 54 -37.57 -9.28 -7.29
N ALA A 55 -37.69 -8.01 -6.93
CA ALA A 55 -37.06 -6.90 -7.64
C ALA A 55 -35.52 -6.96 -7.49
N THR A 56 -34.81 -7.14 -8.61
CA THR A 56 -33.33 -7.13 -8.64
C THR A 56 -32.79 -5.69 -8.54
N GLY A 57 -32.49 -5.24 -7.32
CA GLY A 57 -31.93 -3.90 -7.07
C GLY A 57 -30.56 -3.67 -7.74
N PRO A 58 -30.28 -2.47 -8.30
CA PRO A 58 -29.14 -2.22 -9.17
C PRO A 58 -27.79 -1.98 -8.46
N ASN A 59 -27.65 -2.38 -7.19
CA ASN A 59 -26.55 -1.94 -6.32
C ASN A 59 -25.75 -3.08 -5.67
N SER A 60 -25.38 -4.10 -6.46
CA SER A 60 -24.34 -5.04 -6.06
C SER A 60 -23.00 -4.30 -5.86
N ALA A 61 -22.36 -4.48 -4.70
CA ALA A 61 -21.00 -3.99 -4.46
C ALA A 61 -20.03 -4.58 -5.52
N PRO A 62 -18.95 -3.85 -5.89
CA PRO A 62 -17.92 -4.39 -6.79
C PRO A 62 -17.29 -5.66 -6.18
N PRO A 63 -16.99 -6.70 -6.98
CA PRO A 63 -16.40 -7.92 -6.46
C PRO A 63 -14.99 -7.64 -5.91
N VAL A 64 -14.86 -7.76 -4.59
CA VAL A 64 -13.58 -7.72 -3.87
C VAL A 64 -12.78 -8.97 -4.22
N GLN A 65 -11.51 -8.78 -4.57
CA GLN A 65 -10.55 -9.86 -4.79
C GLN A 65 -9.51 -9.88 -3.67
N ILE A 66 -8.86 -11.02 -3.45
CA ILE A 66 -7.78 -11.15 -2.46
C ILE A 66 -6.54 -10.37 -2.93
N PRO A 67 -5.88 -9.56 -2.07
CA PRO A 67 -4.61 -8.93 -2.40
C PRO A 67 -3.49 -9.93 -2.72
N GLU A 68 -2.75 -9.67 -3.79
CA GLU A 68 -1.57 -10.45 -4.16
C GLU A 68 -0.34 -9.56 -4.36
N LEU A 69 0.83 -10.10 -4.02
CA LEU A 69 2.12 -9.51 -4.33
C LEU A 69 2.39 -9.66 -5.84
N LEU A 70 2.27 -8.57 -6.58
CA LEU A 70 2.47 -8.55 -8.03
C LEU A 70 3.96 -8.57 -8.38
N ARG A 71 4.76 -7.74 -7.68
CA ARG A 71 6.21 -7.58 -7.87
C ARG A 71 6.85 -7.16 -6.54
N ARG A 72 8.13 -7.49 -6.33
CA ARG A 72 8.93 -7.04 -5.19
C ARG A 72 10.37 -6.73 -5.60
N TYR A 73 11.01 -5.84 -4.84
CA TYR A 73 12.41 -5.46 -4.95
C TYR A 73 13.02 -5.40 -3.53
N PRO A 74 14.16 -6.06 -3.26
CA PRO A 74 14.83 -7.03 -4.12
C PRO A 74 13.94 -8.25 -4.47
N PRO A 75 14.29 -9.03 -5.52
CA PRO A 75 13.52 -10.19 -5.94
C PRO A 75 13.69 -11.38 -4.98
N THR A 76 14.82 -11.46 -4.27
CA THR A 76 15.15 -12.44 -3.23
C THR A 76 14.83 -11.88 -1.84
N ASP A 77 14.68 -12.78 -0.86
CA ASP A 77 14.53 -12.42 0.55
C ASP A 77 15.88 -12.11 1.20
N HIS A 78 15.91 -11.22 2.19
CA HIS A 78 17.05 -11.01 3.08
C HIS A 78 17.13 -12.12 4.11
N ALA A 79 18.35 -12.55 4.47
CA ALA A 79 18.55 -13.64 5.43
C ALA A 79 18.12 -13.27 6.87
N ASP A 80 18.20 -11.99 7.24
CA ASP A 80 17.82 -11.47 8.56
C ASP A 80 16.35 -11.02 8.66
N PHE A 81 15.68 -10.82 7.51
CA PHE A 81 14.28 -10.40 7.45
C PHE A 81 13.62 -10.81 6.11
N PRO A 82 13.06 -12.03 6.00
CA PRO A 82 12.32 -12.46 4.81
C PRO A 82 11.02 -11.66 4.66
N LEU A 83 10.55 -11.43 3.43
CA LEU A 83 9.37 -10.60 3.17
C LEU A 83 8.10 -11.27 3.73
N PRO A 84 7.38 -10.68 4.72
CA PRO A 84 6.15 -11.26 5.23
C PRO A 84 5.06 -11.19 4.16
N LEU A 85 4.68 -12.33 3.58
CA LEU A 85 3.76 -12.36 2.43
C LEU A 85 2.37 -11.79 2.75
N ASP A 86 1.94 -11.84 4.00
CA ASP A 86 0.66 -11.32 4.47
C ASP A 86 0.61 -9.77 4.50
N MET A 87 1.73 -9.07 4.28
CA MET A 87 1.79 -7.61 4.11
C MET A 87 0.85 -7.09 3.00
N VAL A 88 0.45 -7.96 2.07
CA VAL A 88 -0.52 -7.64 1.00
C VAL A 88 -1.89 -7.27 1.55
N TYR A 89 -2.32 -7.86 2.68
CA TYR A 89 -3.58 -7.53 3.34
C TYR A 89 -3.51 -6.15 4.00
N PHE A 90 -2.36 -5.79 4.58
CA PHE A 90 -2.12 -4.46 5.15
C PHE A 90 -2.04 -3.36 4.07
N CYS A 91 -1.49 -3.66 2.89
CA CYS A 91 -1.53 -2.74 1.75
C CYS A 91 -2.95 -2.45 1.25
N GLN A 92 -3.88 -3.40 1.36
CA GLN A 92 -5.28 -3.22 0.93
C GLN A 92 -6.25 -3.83 1.97
N PRO A 93 -6.54 -3.11 3.08
CA PRO A 93 -7.30 -3.64 4.22
C PRO A 93 -8.68 -4.21 3.89
N GLU A 94 -9.40 -3.63 2.93
CA GLU A 94 -10.70 -4.12 2.44
C GLU A 94 -10.60 -4.97 1.15
N GLY A 95 -9.38 -5.33 0.73
CA GLY A 95 -9.11 -6.15 -0.46
C GLY A 95 -9.09 -5.38 -1.78
N CYS A 96 -8.81 -6.10 -2.87
CA CYS A 96 -8.68 -5.53 -4.21
C CYS A 96 -10.03 -5.20 -4.84
N VAL A 97 -10.45 -3.94 -4.73
CA VAL A 97 -11.65 -3.42 -5.41
C VAL A 97 -11.36 -3.14 -6.90
N SER A 98 -12.30 -3.51 -7.77
CA SER A 98 -12.35 -3.08 -9.17
C SER A 98 -13.53 -2.14 -9.42
N VAL A 99 -13.27 -0.93 -9.90
CA VAL A 99 -14.32 0.03 -10.28
C VAL A 99 -14.56 0.02 -11.79
N GLY A 100 -15.83 0.08 -12.19
CA GLY A 100 -16.24 0.12 -13.59
C GLY A 100 -16.22 1.54 -14.19
N PRO A 101 -16.18 1.69 -15.53
CA PRO A 101 -16.01 2.98 -16.22
C PRO A 101 -17.20 3.95 -16.12
N ARG A 102 -18.19 3.68 -15.26
CA ARG A 102 -19.27 4.61 -14.89
C ARG A 102 -19.16 5.14 -13.44
N ARG A 103 -18.18 4.69 -12.65
CA ARG A 103 -17.91 5.17 -11.27
C ARG A 103 -16.57 5.92 -11.18
N THR A 104 -16.11 6.49 -12.29
CA THR A 104 -14.83 7.22 -12.39
C THR A 104 -14.97 8.69 -11.97
N GLY A 105 -15.25 8.91 -10.68
CA GLY A 105 -15.18 10.21 -10.02
C GLY A 105 -13.78 10.55 -9.51
N SER A 106 -13.67 11.50 -8.58
CA SER A 106 -12.38 11.95 -8.00
C SER A 106 -11.57 10.78 -7.42
N ALA A 107 -12.22 9.87 -6.69
CA ALA A 107 -11.65 8.67 -6.08
C ALA A 107 -10.98 7.65 -7.04
N VAL A 108 -10.93 7.91 -8.36
CA VAL A 108 -10.12 7.15 -9.34
C VAL A 108 -8.86 7.90 -9.77
N ARG A 109 -8.82 9.23 -9.61
CA ARG A 109 -7.65 10.09 -9.88
C ARG A 109 -6.76 10.23 -8.66
N ASP A 110 -7.38 10.37 -7.49
CA ASP A 110 -6.71 10.67 -6.25
C ASP A 110 -6.06 9.40 -5.67
N ALA A 111 -4.87 9.55 -5.11
CA ALA A 111 -4.10 8.47 -4.51
C ALA A 111 -4.03 8.68 -2.99
N THR A 112 -4.44 7.69 -2.20
CA THR A 112 -4.41 7.76 -0.74
C THR A 112 -3.13 7.14 -0.21
N SER A 113 -2.62 7.65 0.91
CA SER A 113 -1.43 7.11 1.57
C SER A 113 -1.69 6.90 3.05
N PHE A 114 -1.20 5.79 3.61
CA PHE A 114 -1.29 5.48 5.05
C PHE A 114 -0.08 4.63 5.46
N VAL A 115 0.03 4.33 6.77
CA VAL A 115 1.09 3.48 7.31
C VAL A 115 0.45 2.32 8.09
N PHE A 116 1.16 1.20 8.15
CA PHE A 116 0.90 0.11 9.07
C PHE A 116 2.22 -0.34 9.71
N THR A 117 2.16 -1.18 10.73
CA THR A 117 3.34 -1.87 11.26
C THR A 117 3.21 -3.37 11.08
N LEU A 118 4.36 -4.04 10.91
CA LEU A 118 4.52 -5.47 11.04
C LEU A 118 5.53 -5.72 12.15
N THR A 119 5.11 -6.35 13.24
CA THR A 119 6.01 -6.77 14.32
C THR A 119 6.29 -8.25 14.14
N ASP A 120 7.57 -8.60 14.00
CA ASP A 120 7.99 -10.00 13.99
C ASP A 120 7.77 -10.64 15.36
N LYS A 121 7.22 -11.87 15.37
CA LYS A 121 6.87 -12.59 16.59
C LYS A 121 8.13 -12.99 17.38
N ASP A 122 9.16 -13.44 16.67
CA ASP A 122 10.26 -14.18 17.29
C ASP A 122 11.43 -13.25 17.67
N SER A 123 11.64 -12.14 16.94
CA SER A 123 12.65 -11.12 17.26
C SER A 123 12.11 -9.83 17.88
N SER A 124 10.80 -9.71 18.08
CA SER A 124 10.06 -8.49 18.48
C SER A 124 10.34 -7.22 17.66
N LYS A 125 11.02 -7.35 16.51
CA LYS A 125 11.38 -6.21 15.64
C LYS A 125 10.18 -5.72 14.86
N THR A 126 9.85 -4.45 15.04
CA THR A 126 8.84 -3.75 14.24
C THR A 126 9.42 -3.20 12.93
N ARG A 127 8.62 -3.28 11.87
CA ARG A 127 8.82 -2.66 10.57
C ARG A 127 7.63 -1.77 10.22
N TYR A 128 7.90 -0.58 9.69
CA TYR A 128 6.91 0.34 9.16
C TYR A 128 6.63 0.00 7.70
N GLY A 129 5.35 -0.17 7.36
CA GLY A 129 4.86 -0.31 6.00
C GLY A 129 4.18 0.96 5.54
N ILE A 130 4.86 1.75 4.71
CA ILE A 130 4.33 2.98 4.12
C ILE A 130 3.67 2.59 2.80
N CYS A 131 2.39 2.90 2.62
CA CYS A 131 1.59 2.44 1.49
C CYS A 131 0.95 3.61 0.72
N VAL A 132 0.94 3.54 -0.62
CA VAL A 132 0.25 4.48 -1.51
C VAL A 132 -0.68 3.70 -2.44
N ASN A 133 -1.98 3.93 -2.30
CA ASN A 133 -3.07 3.22 -2.98
C ASN A 133 -3.72 4.09 -4.07
N PHE A 134 -3.96 3.51 -5.25
CA PHE A 134 -4.53 4.22 -6.40
C PHE A 134 -5.20 3.27 -7.41
N TYR A 135 -6.00 3.83 -8.33
CA TYR A 135 -6.80 3.08 -9.29
C TYR A 135 -6.24 3.14 -10.72
N ARG A 136 -5.35 2.19 -11.06
CA ARG A 136 -4.81 2.07 -12.43
C ARG A 136 -5.79 1.33 -13.38
N PRO A 137 -5.82 1.64 -14.68
CA PRO A 137 -6.64 0.90 -15.66
C PRO A 137 -6.12 -0.53 -15.87
N VAL A 138 -7.02 -1.50 -15.99
CA VAL A 138 -6.69 -2.93 -16.25
C VAL A 138 -7.63 -3.49 -17.32
N GLU A 139 -7.08 -4.20 -18.32
CA GLU A 139 -7.88 -4.93 -19.31
C GLU A 139 -8.44 -6.23 -18.71
N LYS A 140 -9.74 -6.30 -18.45
CA LYS A 140 -10.42 -7.55 -18.05
C LYS A 140 -10.71 -8.42 -19.28
N TYR A 141 -10.07 -9.58 -19.35
CA TYR A 141 -10.29 -10.58 -20.37
C TYR A 141 -11.53 -11.43 -20.04
N VAL A 142 -12.66 -11.07 -20.66
CA VAL A 142 -13.86 -11.92 -20.65
C VAL A 142 -13.62 -13.11 -21.57
N ALA A 143 -13.47 -14.31 -21.00
CA ALA A 143 -13.41 -15.55 -21.75
C ALA A 143 -14.66 -15.68 -22.64
N GLY A 144 -14.46 -15.88 -23.94
CA GLY A 144 -15.54 -15.97 -24.90
C GLY A 144 -16.18 -17.36 -24.91
N VAL A 145 -17.44 -17.47 -24.50
CA VAL A 145 -18.26 -18.62 -24.87
C VAL A 145 -18.53 -18.56 -26.37
N GLY A 146 -18.20 -19.62 -27.10
CA GLY A 146 -18.47 -19.78 -28.54
C GLY A 146 -17.19 -19.91 -29.38
N GLY A 147 -16.88 -21.14 -29.81
CA GLY A 147 -15.73 -21.44 -30.67
C GLY A 147 -15.27 -22.90 -30.53
N THR A 148 -15.97 -23.84 -31.17
CA THR A 148 -15.59 -25.26 -31.24
C THR A 148 -14.40 -25.45 -32.19
N GLY A 149 -13.18 -25.22 -31.70
CA GLY A 149 -11.92 -25.55 -32.37
C GLY A 149 -11.08 -26.45 -31.46
N ASN A 150 -10.69 -27.63 -31.94
CA ASN A 150 -10.03 -28.67 -31.15
C ASN A 150 -8.50 -28.54 -31.19
N PRO A 151 -7.79 -28.32 -30.07
CA PRO A 151 -6.34 -28.36 -30.00
C PRO A 151 -5.86 -29.63 -29.31
N SER A 152 -5.44 -30.63 -30.08
CA SER A 152 -4.78 -31.83 -29.58
C SER A 152 -3.31 -31.54 -29.21
N GLY A 153 -2.91 -31.78 -27.97
CA GLY A 153 -1.49 -31.87 -27.60
C GLY A 153 -1.12 -31.48 -26.16
N SER A 154 -0.27 -32.31 -25.55
CA SER A 154 0.56 -32.01 -24.36
C SER A 154 -0.13 -31.41 -23.11
N ARG A 155 -0.66 -32.28 -22.25
CA ARG A 155 -0.83 -31.97 -20.82
C ARG A 155 0.46 -32.31 -20.06
N LYS A 156 1.19 -31.32 -19.54
CA LYS A 156 2.20 -31.53 -18.49
C LYS A 156 1.67 -30.95 -17.18
N GLY A 157 1.13 -31.81 -16.32
CA GLY A 157 0.49 -31.40 -15.07
C GLY A 157 1.48 -30.84 -14.05
N ARG A 158 1.04 -29.86 -13.25
CA ARG A 158 1.76 -29.37 -12.07
C ARG A 158 0.76 -29.22 -10.93
N ASN A 159 0.93 -30.01 -9.86
CA ASN A 159 -0.06 -30.11 -8.78
C ASN A 159 -0.28 -28.78 -8.05
N SER A 160 -1.53 -28.51 -7.70
CA SER A 160 -1.96 -27.36 -6.89
C SER A 160 -2.50 -27.84 -5.54
N THR A 161 -1.63 -28.52 -4.77
CA THR A 161 -2.00 -29.25 -3.54
C THR A 161 -1.06 -28.98 -2.37
N PHE A 162 -0.56 -27.73 -2.25
CA PHE A 162 0.23 -27.26 -1.10
C PHE A 162 0.01 -25.74 -0.90
N ARG A 163 -1.09 -25.34 -0.25
CA ARG A 163 -1.31 -23.97 0.27
C ARG A 163 -2.52 -23.76 1.20
N ARG A 164 -3.00 -24.79 1.93
CA ARG A 164 -4.18 -24.66 2.82
C ARG A 164 -3.90 -24.92 4.31
N GLU A 165 -2.85 -25.68 4.64
CA GLU A 165 -2.62 -26.21 6.00
C GLU A 165 -1.79 -25.28 6.91
N SER A 166 -1.21 -24.19 6.39
CA SER A 166 -0.19 -23.39 7.12
C SER A 166 -0.70 -22.69 8.38
N TRP A 167 -2.01 -22.42 8.48
CA TRP A 167 -2.60 -21.57 9.52
C TRP A 167 -3.18 -22.33 10.72
N ARG A 168 -2.87 -23.63 10.88
CA ARG A 168 -3.30 -24.46 12.02
C ARG A 168 -2.19 -24.95 12.95
N LYS A 169 -0.93 -24.51 12.76
CA LYS A 169 0.22 -25.01 13.56
C LYS A 169 0.98 -23.96 14.38
N SER A 170 0.68 -22.67 14.26
CA SER A 170 1.43 -21.60 14.95
C SER A 170 0.83 -21.14 16.30
N MET A 171 -0.30 -21.71 16.72
CA MET A 171 -1.09 -21.24 17.87
C MET A 171 -1.44 -22.30 18.93
N GLU A 172 -1.15 -23.59 18.71
CA GLU A 172 -1.53 -24.69 19.62
C GLU A 172 -0.36 -25.23 20.47
N LYS A 173 0.75 -24.49 20.61
CA LYS A 173 1.88 -24.94 21.45
C LYS A 173 2.76 -23.80 22.00
N SER A 174 2.27 -23.12 23.03
CA SER A 174 3.05 -22.16 23.84
C SER A 174 2.48 -22.10 25.26
N SER A 175 2.81 -23.10 26.07
CA SER A 175 2.53 -23.13 27.52
C SER A 175 3.71 -23.80 28.24
N ASP A 176 4.00 -23.27 29.43
CA ASP A 176 4.95 -23.73 30.46
C ASP A 176 6.48 -23.65 30.22
N SER A 177 7.20 -23.27 31.29
CA SER A 177 8.67 -23.15 31.48
C SER A 177 9.42 -22.21 30.52
N ALA A 178 10.09 -21.12 30.92
CA ALA A 178 10.65 -20.61 32.20
C ALA A 178 11.97 -21.26 32.68
N PHE A 179 12.99 -20.40 32.82
CA PHE A 179 14.30 -20.55 33.51
C PHE A 179 15.17 -21.79 33.22
N SER A 180 16.25 -21.59 32.44
CA SER A 180 17.63 -21.77 32.94
C SER A 180 18.68 -21.13 32.01
N SER A 181 19.86 -20.85 32.54
CA SER A 181 21.01 -20.24 31.85
C SER A 181 22.10 -21.27 31.46
N ASP A 182 22.94 -20.98 30.45
CA ASP A 182 24.36 -20.60 30.63
C ASP A 182 25.33 -20.81 29.43
N TYR A 183 26.02 -19.71 29.08
CA TYR A 183 27.46 -19.57 28.75
C TYR A 183 28.21 -20.34 27.62
N ARG A 184 29.19 -19.60 27.05
CA ARG A 184 30.34 -19.96 26.15
C ARG A 184 30.00 -20.10 24.66
N SER A 185 30.63 -19.35 23.74
CA SER A 185 32.08 -19.19 23.39
C SER A 185 32.65 -20.40 22.64
N SER A 186 33.43 -20.29 21.56
CA SER A 186 33.92 -19.11 20.80
C SER A 186 34.72 -19.54 19.55
N ASN A 187 34.84 -18.66 18.54
CA ASN A 187 35.89 -18.58 17.50
C ASN A 187 36.15 -19.80 16.56
N ILE A 188 36.31 -19.52 15.25
CA ILE A 188 37.61 -19.59 14.53
C ILE A 188 37.40 -19.31 13.03
N ALA A 189 38.23 -18.42 12.49
CA ALA A 189 38.64 -18.36 11.08
C ALA A 189 40.17 -18.19 11.06
N PRO A 190 40.86 -18.80 10.08
CA PRO A 190 41.58 -18.01 9.06
C PRO A 190 41.60 -18.74 7.68
N SER A 191 42.17 -18.26 6.56
CA SER A 191 42.52 -16.94 5.96
C SER A 191 43.09 -17.24 4.55
N ASP A 192 43.59 -16.22 3.84
CA ASP A 192 44.49 -16.29 2.66
C ASP A 192 43.88 -16.78 1.31
N SER A 193 44.40 -16.39 0.14
CA SER A 193 45.54 -15.49 -0.19
C SER A 193 45.31 -14.66 -1.48
N SER A 194 46.29 -13.85 -1.88
CA SER A 194 46.23 -12.82 -2.94
C SER A 194 47.26 -12.98 -4.06
N ASP A 195 46.98 -12.43 -5.26
CA ASP A 195 47.94 -11.88 -6.26
C ASP A 195 47.14 -10.90 -7.19
N ARG A 196 47.60 -9.70 -7.61
CA ARG A 196 48.77 -9.24 -8.41
C ARG A 196 48.66 -9.58 -9.92
N ASP A 197 49.03 -8.71 -10.88
CA ASP A 197 49.51 -7.31 -10.88
C ASP A 197 49.19 -6.63 -12.25
N CYS A 198 49.39 -5.29 -12.39
CA CYS A 198 49.21 -4.51 -13.65
C CYS A 198 50.59 -4.21 -14.33
N PRO A 199 50.70 -3.80 -15.63
CA PRO A 199 50.60 -2.34 -15.98
C PRO A 199 50.38 -1.87 -17.47
N SER A 200 49.85 -0.63 -17.60
CA SER A 200 50.29 0.48 -18.52
C SER A 200 50.09 0.55 -20.07
N ARG A 201 49.50 1.72 -20.46
CA ARG A 201 49.89 2.72 -21.51
C ARG A 201 49.73 2.52 -23.05
N ARG A 202 48.91 3.41 -23.66
CA ARG A 202 49.20 4.46 -24.69
C ARG A 202 47.87 5.22 -24.98
N ASP A 203 47.70 6.54 -24.99
CA ASP A 203 48.44 7.73 -25.50
C ASP A 203 48.26 8.04 -27.01
N SER A 204 47.55 9.15 -27.35
CA SER A 204 47.81 10.12 -28.46
C SER A 204 46.58 11.03 -28.80
N ASP A 205 46.80 12.34 -29.03
CA ASP A 205 45.80 13.42 -29.35
C ASP A 205 46.52 14.74 -29.79
N PRO A 206 45.88 15.87 -30.21
CA PRO A 206 44.84 16.14 -31.24
C PRO A 206 45.49 16.64 -32.58
N PRO A 207 45.65 17.94 -33.04
CA PRO A 207 45.04 19.29 -32.78
C PRO A 207 44.61 20.12 -34.07
N ASN A 208 44.08 21.36 -33.86
CA ASN A 208 43.98 22.54 -34.78
C ASN A 208 43.09 22.53 -36.07
N SER A 209 42.55 23.65 -36.61
CA SER A 209 42.24 25.02 -36.08
C SER A 209 41.52 25.98 -37.08
N SER A 210 40.54 26.79 -36.61
CA SER A 210 40.19 28.18 -37.07
C SER A 210 39.57 28.41 -38.50
N ILE A 211 38.93 29.53 -38.94
CA ILE A 211 38.48 30.83 -38.34
C ILE A 211 37.42 31.60 -39.23
N TYR A 212 36.58 32.51 -38.64
CA TYR A 212 35.72 33.60 -39.24
C TYR A 212 34.68 33.28 -40.38
N HIS A 213 33.65 34.07 -40.76
CA HIS A 213 33.02 35.40 -40.44
C HIS A 213 31.51 35.36 -40.91
N GLY A 214 30.53 36.28 -40.69
CA GLY A 214 30.34 37.43 -39.78
C GLY A 214 29.40 38.57 -40.33
N GLY A 215 28.20 38.78 -39.73
CA GLY A 215 27.23 39.89 -40.02
C GLY A 215 26.02 39.55 -40.94
N SER A 216 24.90 40.31 -41.04
CA SER A 216 24.29 41.40 -40.23
C SER A 216 22.82 41.73 -40.66
N GLN A 217 22.07 42.53 -39.87
CA GLN A 217 20.77 43.23 -40.15
C GLN A 217 19.46 42.40 -40.32
N GLN A 218 18.40 42.63 -39.51
CA GLN A 218 17.16 43.47 -39.68
C GLN A 218 16.13 42.91 -40.70
N GLN A 219 14.80 42.94 -40.52
CA GLN A 219 13.91 44.03 -40.02
C GLN A 219 12.54 43.50 -39.49
N GLN A 220 11.70 44.35 -38.86
CA GLN A 220 10.34 44.05 -38.36
C GLN A 220 9.21 44.60 -39.24
N THR A 221 8.02 43.95 -39.26
CA THR A 221 6.64 44.53 -39.23
C THR A 221 5.61 43.37 -39.27
N ARG A 222 4.71 43.19 -38.28
CA ARG A 222 3.43 43.86 -37.93
C ARG A 222 2.17 43.40 -38.71
N LEU A 223 1.36 42.59 -37.99
CA LEU A 223 -0.12 42.62 -37.87
C LEU A 223 -1.01 42.93 -39.10
N GLY A 224 -1.93 42.01 -39.40
CA GLY A 224 -3.18 42.25 -40.12
C GLY A 224 -4.29 41.35 -39.59
N VAL A 225 -5.51 41.88 -39.43
CA VAL A 225 -6.69 41.17 -38.87
C VAL A 225 -7.80 41.16 -39.91
N THR A 226 -8.45 40.00 -40.14
CA THR A 226 -9.89 39.94 -40.44
C THR A 226 -10.45 38.51 -40.43
N GLY A 227 -11.70 38.44 -39.97
CA GLY A 227 -12.77 37.51 -40.37
C GLY A 227 -14.10 38.24 -40.08
N PRO A 228 -15.27 37.60 -40.16
CA PRO A 228 -15.56 36.25 -40.65
C PRO A 228 -16.57 36.26 -41.83
N SER A 229 -17.00 35.09 -42.28
CA SER A 229 -18.30 34.90 -42.94
C SER A 229 -18.90 33.54 -42.56
N ALA A 230 -20.21 33.41 -42.68
CA ALA A 230 -20.99 32.23 -42.26
C ALA A 230 -21.87 31.71 -43.42
N ASP A 231 -22.84 30.87 -43.06
CA ASP A 231 -24.01 30.44 -43.84
C ASP A 231 -23.81 29.38 -44.93
N SER A 232 -24.28 28.16 -44.63
CA SER A 232 -25.31 27.46 -45.44
C SER A 232 -25.68 26.11 -44.80
N GLU A 233 -26.93 25.95 -44.37
CA GLU A 233 -27.50 24.62 -44.07
C GLU A 233 -28.03 23.95 -45.35
N SER A 234 -27.87 22.63 -45.46
CA SER A 234 -28.66 21.82 -46.39
C SER A 234 -28.79 20.39 -45.88
N GLY A 235 -30.01 19.87 -45.83
CA GLY A 235 -30.32 18.57 -45.22
C GLY A 235 -30.23 17.39 -46.21
N GLY A 236 -29.58 16.30 -45.79
CA GLY A 236 -29.53 15.03 -46.53
C GLY A 236 -29.96 13.85 -45.66
N SER A 237 -31.03 13.15 -46.05
CA SER A 237 -31.65 12.07 -45.27
C SER A 237 -31.08 10.69 -45.62
N HIS A 238 -30.34 10.08 -44.68
CA HIS A 238 -29.82 8.72 -44.82
C HIS A 238 -30.09 7.86 -43.58
N SER A 239 -30.85 6.79 -43.77
CA SER A 239 -31.11 5.77 -42.74
C SER A 239 -29.83 4.98 -42.43
N PRO A 240 -29.53 4.66 -41.15
CA PRO A 240 -28.31 3.94 -40.79
C PRO A 240 -28.37 2.48 -41.24
N SER A 241 -27.43 2.06 -42.08
CA SER A 241 -27.30 0.68 -42.56
C SER A 241 -27.14 -0.34 -41.41
N PRO A 242 -27.82 -1.50 -41.44
CA PRO A 242 -27.78 -2.51 -40.38
C PRO A 242 -26.45 -3.29 -40.29
N ARG A 243 -25.36 -2.78 -40.87
CA ARG A 243 -24.02 -3.39 -40.84
C ARG A 243 -23.07 -2.75 -39.80
N ALA A 244 -23.63 -2.08 -38.79
CA ALA A 244 -22.92 -1.68 -37.57
C ALA A 244 -22.50 -2.92 -36.74
N SER A 245 -21.52 -3.67 -37.25
CA SER A 245 -21.03 -4.89 -36.60
C SER A 245 -20.62 -4.63 -35.15
N ARG A 246 -20.89 -5.60 -34.27
CA ARG A 246 -20.84 -5.46 -32.80
C ARG A 246 -19.46 -5.00 -32.32
N LYS A 247 -19.25 -3.69 -32.22
CA LYS A 247 -18.03 -3.02 -31.75
C LYS A 247 -17.88 -3.26 -30.23
N ARG A 248 -17.44 -4.47 -29.87
CA ARG A 248 -17.37 -5.00 -28.50
C ARG A 248 -16.43 -4.13 -27.67
N SER A 249 -17.00 -3.13 -27.02
CA SER A 249 -16.25 -2.14 -26.23
C SER A 249 -15.45 -2.86 -25.15
N LYS A 250 -14.12 -2.75 -25.18
CA LYS A 250 -13.27 -3.23 -24.08
C LYS A 250 -13.64 -2.43 -22.83
N ILE A 251 -14.37 -3.06 -21.90
CA ILE A 251 -14.75 -2.44 -20.63
C ILE A 251 -13.48 -2.23 -19.81
N ARG A 252 -12.92 -1.02 -19.87
CA ARG A 252 -11.82 -0.59 -19.01
C ARG A 252 -12.33 -0.43 -17.59
N SER A 253 -12.10 -1.43 -16.75
CA SER A 253 -12.16 -1.26 -15.30
C SER A 253 -10.85 -0.67 -14.79
N HIS A 254 -10.91 0.10 -13.71
CA HIS A 254 -9.72 0.38 -12.92
C HIS A 254 -9.66 -0.62 -11.75
N SER A 255 -8.45 -1.07 -11.39
CA SER A 255 -8.22 -1.90 -10.22
C SER A 255 -7.42 -1.11 -9.20
N LEU A 256 -7.75 -1.30 -7.92
CA LEU A 256 -6.88 -0.86 -6.84
C LEU A 256 -5.51 -1.51 -6.99
N THR A 257 -4.46 -0.72 -6.84
CA THR A 257 -3.05 -1.13 -6.83
C THR A 257 -2.33 -0.29 -5.78
N SER A 258 -1.36 -0.90 -5.11
CA SER A 258 -0.57 -0.29 -4.06
C SER A 258 0.90 -0.33 -4.44
N LEU A 259 1.61 0.76 -4.16
CA LEU A 259 3.06 0.72 -3.97
C LEU A 259 3.33 0.79 -2.46
N CYS A 260 4.27 0.00 -1.95
CA CYS A 260 4.58 -0.03 -0.53
C CYS A 260 6.09 -0.13 -0.29
N ILE A 261 6.59 0.62 0.70
CA ILE A 261 7.94 0.51 1.27
C ILE A 261 7.83 -0.15 2.64
N LEU A 262 8.66 -1.16 2.89
CA LEU A 262 8.92 -1.71 4.22
C LEU A 262 10.29 -1.26 4.70
N SER A 263 10.37 -0.65 5.89
CA SER A 263 11.62 -0.23 6.53
C SER A 263 11.56 -0.38 8.05
N HIS A 264 12.72 -0.58 8.68
CA HIS A 264 12.87 -0.44 10.12
C HIS A 264 12.84 1.02 10.60
N HIS A 265 13.25 1.96 9.74
CA HIS A 265 13.42 3.36 10.11
C HIS A 265 12.12 4.16 9.95
N PRO A 266 11.76 5.04 10.89
CA PRO A 266 10.47 5.73 10.91
C PRO A 266 10.42 6.98 9.99
N PHE A 267 11.03 6.94 8.80
CA PHE A 267 11.00 8.05 7.81
C PHE A 267 9.69 8.05 6.99
N LEU A 268 8.55 8.10 7.68
CA LEU A 268 7.22 7.91 7.11
C LEU A 268 6.83 8.96 6.06
N SER A 269 7.23 10.23 6.23
CA SER A 269 6.97 11.30 5.26
C SER A 269 7.87 11.18 4.04
N THR A 270 9.17 10.98 4.24
CA THR A 270 10.16 10.83 3.16
C THR A 270 9.89 9.58 2.31
N PHE A 271 9.56 8.44 2.91
CA PHE A 271 9.19 7.23 2.15
C PHE A 271 7.83 7.37 1.45
N ARG A 272 6.86 8.11 2.03
CA ARG A 272 5.60 8.45 1.34
C ARG A 272 5.87 9.30 0.10
N GLU A 273 6.78 10.26 0.18
CA GLU A 273 7.23 11.09 -0.94
C GLU A 273 7.92 10.28 -2.04
N CYS A 274 8.86 9.38 -1.69
CA CYS A 274 9.45 8.41 -2.63
C CYS A 274 8.39 7.66 -3.44
N LEU A 275 7.34 7.16 -2.78
CA LEU A 275 6.27 6.40 -3.43
C LEU A 275 5.40 7.27 -4.35
N PHE A 276 5.15 8.53 -4.00
CA PHE A 276 4.46 9.47 -4.89
C PHE A 276 5.31 9.86 -6.11
N ILE A 277 6.63 10.02 -5.96
CA ILE A 277 7.54 10.24 -7.10
C ILE A 277 7.56 9.00 -8.01
N LEU A 278 7.73 7.80 -7.45
CA LEU A 278 7.69 6.54 -8.21
C LEU A 278 6.38 6.39 -8.99
N LYS A 279 5.23 6.65 -8.37
CA LYS A 279 3.93 6.62 -9.05
C LYS A 279 3.89 7.58 -10.25
N LYS A 280 4.34 8.84 -10.06
CA LYS A 280 4.39 9.85 -11.13
C LYS A 280 5.29 9.41 -12.29
N LEU A 281 6.44 8.80 -12.01
CA LEU A 281 7.35 8.26 -13.03
C LEU A 281 6.69 7.12 -13.83
N ILE A 282 6.12 6.11 -13.15
CA ILE A 282 5.47 4.98 -13.83
C ILE A 282 4.30 5.44 -14.69
N ASP A 283 3.46 6.36 -14.19
CA ASP A 283 2.34 6.91 -14.95
C ASP A 283 2.81 7.72 -16.17
N ALA A 284 3.90 8.51 -16.05
CA ALA A 284 4.47 9.26 -17.16
C ALA A 284 4.98 8.35 -18.29
N CYS A 285 5.76 7.31 -17.96
CA CYS A 285 6.22 6.31 -18.93
C CYS A 285 5.05 5.55 -19.56
N ASN A 286 4.06 5.15 -18.76
CA ASN A 286 2.84 4.48 -19.23
C ASN A 286 2.04 5.32 -20.25
N ASP A 287 1.95 6.63 -20.04
CA ASP A 287 1.20 7.52 -20.93
C ASP A 287 2.02 7.94 -22.17
N ALA A 288 3.35 8.08 -22.04
CA ALA A 288 4.27 8.32 -23.15
C ALA A 288 4.30 7.14 -24.14
N SER A 289 4.41 5.91 -23.63
CA SER A 289 4.34 4.66 -24.42
C SER A 289 2.93 4.34 -24.95
N SER A 290 1.90 5.11 -24.60
CA SER A 290 0.53 4.81 -24.99
C SER A 290 0.28 5.09 -26.50
N PRO A 291 -0.30 4.14 -27.27
CA PRO A 291 -0.47 4.28 -28.72
C PRO A 291 -1.47 5.38 -29.14
N LYS A 292 -2.05 6.13 -28.20
CA LYS A 292 -2.86 7.33 -28.48
C LYS A 292 -2.02 8.49 -29.04
N ARG A 293 -0.74 8.63 -28.65
CA ARG A 293 0.13 9.72 -29.14
C ARG A 293 0.81 9.42 -30.47
N VAL A 294 1.01 8.15 -30.81
CA VAL A 294 1.95 7.71 -31.87
C VAL A 294 1.26 7.47 -33.22
N GLY A 295 -0.02 7.85 -33.38
CA GLY A 295 -0.79 7.68 -34.62
C GLY A 295 -1.04 6.23 -35.08
N ALA A 296 -0.51 5.25 -34.36
CA ALA A 296 -0.48 3.85 -34.76
C ALA A 296 -1.87 3.18 -34.75
N SER A 297 -1.99 2.08 -35.50
CA SER A 297 -3.15 1.19 -35.43
C SER A 297 -3.37 0.66 -34.01
N ARG A 298 -4.60 0.21 -33.71
CA ARG A 298 -5.02 -0.20 -32.36
C ARG A 298 -4.45 -1.57 -31.96
N GLN A 299 -3.13 -1.66 -31.73
CA GLN A 299 -2.51 -2.75 -30.99
C GLN A 299 -3.23 -2.97 -29.64
N SER A 300 -3.25 -4.21 -29.16
CA SER A 300 -3.96 -4.56 -27.91
C SER A 300 -3.22 -4.02 -26.68
N GLY A 301 -3.95 -3.52 -25.68
CA GLY A 301 -3.39 -3.01 -24.42
C GLY A 301 -2.87 -4.10 -23.47
N LYS A 302 -2.11 -5.06 -23.98
CA LYS A 302 -1.33 -6.02 -23.19
C LYS A 302 -0.02 -5.39 -22.74
N ASP A 303 0.63 -4.65 -23.62
CA ASP A 303 2.02 -4.20 -23.46
C ASP A 303 2.11 -2.74 -22.97
N SER A 304 1.50 -2.44 -21.82
CA SER A 304 1.73 -1.17 -21.12
C SER A 304 2.80 -1.31 -20.04
N VAL A 305 3.50 -0.23 -19.70
CA VAL A 305 4.49 -0.18 -18.61
C VAL A 305 3.91 -0.76 -17.32
N TRP A 306 2.67 -0.37 -16.95
CA TRP A 306 1.98 -0.92 -15.77
C TRP A 306 1.74 -2.44 -15.83
N ASN A 307 1.54 -3.02 -17.01
CA ASN A 307 1.39 -4.48 -17.15
C ASN A 307 2.76 -5.17 -17.06
N VAL A 308 3.76 -4.67 -17.78
CA VAL A 308 5.11 -5.26 -17.83
C VAL A 308 5.84 -5.15 -16.47
N LEU A 309 5.54 -4.13 -15.66
CA LEU A 309 6.03 -3.97 -14.28
C LEU A 309 5.32 -4.89 -13.27
N THR A 310 4.12 -5.42 -13.59
CA THR A 310 3.30 -6.25 -12.66
C THR A 310 2.99 -7.66 -13.16
N SER A 311 3.60 -8.03 -14.29
CA SER A 311 3.58 -9.34 -14.94
C SER A 311 5.01 -9.69 -15.35
N GLN A 312 5.24 -10.90 -15.85
CA GLN A 312 6.41 -11.13 -16.70
C GLN A 312 6.17 -10.51 -18.08
N ALA A 313 7.23 -9.98 -18.69
CA ALA A 313 7.24 -9.50 -20.07
C ALA A 313 7.00 -10.65 -21.07
N THR A 314 6.64 -10.32 -22.31
CA THR A 314 6.47 -11.29 -23.40
C THR A 314 7.41 -10.97 -24.56
N GLU A 315 7.72 -11.97 -25.38
CA GLU A 315 8.56 -11.81 -26.59
C GLU A 315 7.99 -10.79 -27.59
N SER A 316 6.69 -10.50 -27.52
CA SER A 316 6.00 -9.49 -28.33
C SER A 316 5.99 -8.07 -27.75
N THR A 317 6.57 -7.84 -26.57
CA THR A 317 6.49 -6.55 -25.86
C THR A 317 7.45 -5.52 -26.50
N PRO A 318 7.01 -4.27 -26.80
CA PRO A 318 7.84 -3.28 -27.49
C PRO A 318 9.09 -2.88 -26.71
N SER A 319 10.20 -2.68 -27.43
CA SER A 319 11.51 -2.32 -26.86
C SER A 319 11.48 -1.04 -26.02
N VAL A 320 10.69 -0.03 -26.40
CA VAL A 320 10.49 1.20 -25.61
C VAL A 320 9.87 0.92 -24.24
N VAL A 321 8.87 0.02 -24.17
CA VAL A 321 8.22 -0.36 -22.90
C VAL A 321 9.19 -1.15 -22.00
N LEU A 322 10.06 -1.98 -22.60
CA LEU A 322 11.12 -2.69 -21.89
C LEU A 322 12.21 -1.72 -21.38
N HIS A 323 12.52 -0.66 -22.12
CA HIS A 323 13.45 0.39 -21.70
C HIS A 323 12.89 1.16 -20.50
N ASP A 324 11.68 1.72 -20.62
CA ASP A 324 10.99 2.46 -19.56
C ASP A 324 10.92 1.65 -18.25
N VAL A 325 10.53 0.38 -18.33
CA VAL A 325 10.47 -0.51 -17.16
C VAL A 325 11.87 -0.75 -16.57
N LYS A 326 12.91 -0.92 -17.38
CA LYS A 326 14.28 -1.09 -16.89
C LYS A 326 14.80 0.17 -16.19
N GLU A 327 14.44 1.37 -16.66
CA GLU A 327 14.79 2.62 -15.98
C GLU A 327 14.06 2.75 -14.63
N ILE A 328 12.77 2.41 -14.58
CA ILE A 328 11.98 2.35 -13.33
C ILE A 328 12.59 1.34 -12.34
N GLU A 329 12.94 0.13 -12.78
CA GLU A 329 13.60 -0.86 -11.93
C GLU A 329 14.99 -0.39 -11.46
N THR A 330 15.75 0.29 -12.32
CA THR A 330 17.06 0.87 -11.95
C THR A 330 16.91 1.98 -10.91
N TRP A 331 15.89 2.83 -11.03
CA TRP A 331 15.54 3.86 -10.04
C TRP A 331 15.18 3.22 -8.69
N ILE A 332 14.36 2.15 -8.68
CA ILE A 332 13.99 1.44 -7.45
C ILE A 332 15.23 0.82 -6.80
N LEU A 333 16.09 0.15 -7.57
CA LEU A 333 17.32 -0.48 -7.06
C LEU A 333 18.34 0.53 -6.54
N ARG A 334 18.40 1.75 -7.10
CA ARG A 334 19.21 2.86 -6.55
C ARG A 334 18.66 3.34 -5.21
N LEU A 335 17.35 3.52 -5.09
CA LEU A 335 16.70 3.90 -3.83
C LEU A 335 16.89 2.85 -2.73
N LEU A 336 16.81 1.55 -3.07
CA LEU A 336 17.10 0.45 -2.14
C LEU A 336 18.59 0.34 -1.76
N SER A 337 19.49 0.84 -2.62
CA SER A 337 20.93 0.91 -2.36
C SER A 337 21.36 2.14 -1.55
N ALA A 338 20.42 2.99 -1.12
CA ALA A 338 20.73 4.18 -0.33
C ALA A 338 21.28 3.79 1.07
N PRO A 339 22.39 4.41 1.52
CA PRO A 339 23.01 4.06 2.80
C PRO A 339 22.15 4.49 3.99
N VAL A 340 22.29 3.77 5.09
CA VAL A 340 21.63 4.10 6.37
C VAL A 340 22.36 5.27 7.03
N PRO A 341 21.66 6.34 7.46
CA PRO A 341 22.27 7.39 8.26
C PRO A 341 22.60 6.86 9.67
N VAL A 342 23.86 7.01 10.09
CA VAL A 342 24.30 6.79 11.47
C VAL A 342 23.62 7.83 12.38
N PRO A 343 22.90 7.41 13.45
CA PRO A 343 22.24 8.31 14.39
C PRO A 343 23.20 9.35 14.98
N GLY A 344 22.77 10.61 15.00
CA GLY A 344 23.56 11.74 15.50
C GLY A 344 24.77 12.15 14.64
N SER A 345 25.31 11.27 13.79
CA SER A 345 26.59 11.50 13.09
C SER A 345 26.48 11.87 11.61
N THR A 346 25.49 11.36 10.86
CA THR A 346 25.44 11.54 9.40
C THR A 346 24.06 11.88 8.86
N ARG A 347 24.02 12.79 7.89
CA ARG A 347 22.89 13.07 7.00
C ARG A 347 23.18 12.45 5.63
N VAL A 348 22.26 11.63 5.13
CA VAL A 348 22.29 11.05 3.78
C VAL A 348 21.34 11.85 2.90
N GLU A 349 21.80 12.34 1.76
CA GLU A 349 20.96 13.03 0.78
C GLU A 349 20.83 12.17 -0.47
N VAL A 350 19.59 11.92 -0.90
CA VAL A 350 19.29 11.09 -2.07
C VAL A 350 18.69 11.99 -3.16
N GLU A 351 19.47 12.24 -4.21
CA GLU A 351 18.97 12.86 -5.44
C GLU A 351 18.12 11.84 -6.21
N ILE A 352 16.81 11.99 -6.14
CA ILE A 352 15.82 11.09 -6.74
C ILE A 352 15.33 11.60 -8.11
N LEU A 353 15.41 12.91 -8.32
CA LEU A 353 15.14 13.67 -9.54
C LEU A 353 16.13 14.84 -9.59
N SER A 354 16.32 15.46 -10.76
CA SER A 354 17.19 16.63 -10.92
C SER A 354 16.89 17.73 -9.87
N PRO A 355 17.91 18.37 -9.25
CA PRO A 355 17.72 19.39 -8.20
C PRO A 355 16.90 20.61 -8.62
N VAL A 356 16.77 20.86 -9.93
CA VAL A 356 15.95 21.92 -10.54
C VAL A 356 14.45 21.60 -10.45
N ILE A 357 14.09 20.32 -10.34
CA ILE A 357 12.70 19.81 -10.33
C ILE A 357 12.28 19.41 -8.91
N HIS A 358 13.20 18.88 -8.11
CA HIS A 358 12.93 18.37 -6.76
C HIS A 358 14.13 18.58 -5.85
N GLN A 359 13.91 18.90 -4.58
CA GLN A 359 15.01 18.89 -3.61
C GLN A 359 15.45 17.44 -3.29
N PRO A 360 16.74 17.19 -3.01
CA PRO A 360 17.20 15.88 -2.54
C PRO A 360 16.50 15.47 -1.25
N LEU A 361 16.17 14.18 -1.11
CA LEU A 361 15.52 13.68 0.10
C LEU A 361 16.59 13.44 1.19
N ALA A 362 16.43 14.10 2.33
CA ALA A 362 17.39 14.05 3.43
C ALA A 362 16.95 13.06 4.52
N PHE A 363 17.78 12.04 4.75
CA PHE A 363 17.62 11.05 5.81
C PHE A 363 18.68 11.30 6.89
N ALA A 364 18.24 11.58 8.12
CA ALA A 364 19.10 11.74 9.29
C ALA A 364 18.35 11.28 10.54
N LEU A 365 18.99 10.44 11.37
CA LEU A 365 18.43 10.02 12.64
C LEU A 365 18.95 10.92 13.76
N PRO A 366 18.11 11.36 14.72
CA PRO A 366 18.57 12.11 15.88
C PRO A 366 19.52 11.25 16.73
N ASP A 367 20.32 11.89 17.57
CA ASP A 367 21.06 11.17 18.59
C ASP A 367 20.12 10.58 19.67
N HIS A 368 20.50 9.41 20.18
CA HIS A 368 19.76 8.62 21.17
C HIS A 368 19.56 9.30 22.53
N THR A 369 20.31 10.36 22.85
CA THR A 369 20.11 11.15 24.08
C THR A 369 18.95 12.16 24.00
N ARG A 370 18.34 12.35 22.83
CA ARG A 370 17.25 13.33 22.62
C ARG A 370 15.89 12.65 22.58
N PHE A 371 14.84 13.41 22.92
CA PHE A 371 13.45 13.05 22.62
C PHE A 371 13.32 12.53 21.19
N THR A 372 12.69 11.36 21.04
CA THR A 372 12.50 10.70 19.76
C THR A 372 11.59 11.55 18.86
N LEU A 373 12.19 12.27 17.91
CA LEU A 373 11.47 13.00 16.88
C LEU A 373 10.80 11.99 15.94
N VAL A 374 9.48 11.85 16.08
CA VAL A 374 8.65 10.98 15.24
C VAL A 374 8.17 11.69 13.98
N ASP A 375 8.11 10.96 12.87
CA ASP A 375 7.67 11.46 11.55
C ASP A 375 6.14 11.31 11.37
N PHE A 376 5.39 11.62 12.43
CA PHE A 376 3.93 11.58 12.45
C PHE A 376 3.33 12.59 13.46
N PRO A 377 2.12 13.12 13.20
CA PRO A 377 1.53 14.19 14.00
C PRO A 377 1.06 13.70 15.39
N LEU A 378 1.89 13.93 16.43
CA LEU A 378 1.52 13.66 17.83
C LEU A 378 0.27 14.42 18.31
N HIS A 379 -0.11 15.51 17.64
CA HIS A 379 -1.32 16.28 17.96
C HIS A 379 -2.61 15.64 17.41
N LEU A 380 -2.53 14.69 16.46
CA LEU A 380 -3.71 14.18 15.76
C LEU A 380 -4.76 13.52 16.68
N PRO A 381 -4.40 12.73 17.72
CA PRO A 381 -5.39 12.24 18.69
C PRO A 381 -6.11 13.37 19.43
N LEU A 382 -5.42 14.47 19.75
CA LEU A 382 -5.98 15.63 20.44
C LEU A 382 -6.92 16.43 19.53
N GLU A 383 -6.64 16.45 18.23
CA GLU A 383 -7.48 17.10 17.21
C GLU A 383 -8.77 16.32 16.94
N LEU A 384 -8.68 14.99 16.77
CA LEU A 384 -9.82 14.13 16.43
C LEU A 384 -10.73 13.80 17.63
N LEU A 385 -10.14 13.64 18.84
CA LEU A 385 -10.89 13.31 20.06
C LEU A 385 -11.17 14.53 20.95
N GLY A 386 -10.48 15.64 20.74
CA GLY A 386 -10.44 16.72 21.72
C GLY A 386 -9.66 16.33 22.99
N VAL A 387 -9.21 17.34 23.75
CA VAL A 387 -8.37 17.14 24.94
C VAL A 387 -9.03 16.24 25.99
N ASP A 388 -10.30 16.45 26.30
CA ASP A 388 -11.01 15.71 27.37
C ASP A 388 -11.18 14.22 27.08
N THR A 389 -11.42 13.82 25.82
CA THR A 389 -11.55 12.41 25.44
C THR A 389 -10.18 11.78 25.19
N CYS A 390 -9.24 12.49 24.57
CA CYS A 390 -7.88 12.00 24.37
C CYS A 390 -7.17 11.69 25.70
N LEU A 391 -7.35 12.52 26.73
CA LEU A 391 -6.81 12.25 28.06
C LEU A 391 -7.39 10.97 28.68
N LYS A 392 -8.70 10.71 28.53
CA LYS A 392 -9.31 9.45 28.99
C LYS A 392 -8.74 8.23 28.27
N VAL A 393 -8.48 8.33 26.96
CA VAL A 393 -7.85 7.26 26.19
C VAL A 393 -6.41 7.02 26.65
N LEU A 394 -5.65 8.07 26.94
CA LEU A 394 -4.31 7.94 27.54
C LEU A 394 -4.37 7.30 28.94
N THR A 395 -5.34 7.66 29.78
CA THR A 395 -5.55 6.98 31.08
C THR A 395 -5.86 5.49 30.90
N LEU A 396 -6.71 5.11 29.94
CA LEU A 396 -7.00 3.71 29.63
C LEU A 396 -5.76 2.93 29.13
N ILE A 397 -4.87 3.58 28.36
CA ILE A 397 -3.58 3.00 27.93
C ILE A 397 -2.65 2.77 29.13
N LEU A 398 -2.53 3.76 30.02
CA LEU A 398 -1.71 3.69 31.24
C LEU A 398 -2.26 2.70 32.27
N LEU A 399 -3.56 2.41 32.23
CA LEU A 399 -4.22 1.36 33.01
C LEU A 399 -4.32 0.02 32.25
N GLU A 400 -3.54 -0.15 31.18
CA GLU A 400 -3.39 -1.41 30.44
C GLU A 400 -4.73 -2.03 29.97
N HIS A 401 -5.70 -1.21 29.56
CA HIS A 401 -6.98 -1.73 29.04
C HIS A 401 -6.85 -2.29 27.62
N LYS A 402 -7.77 -3.17 27.23
CA LYS A 402 -7.96 -3.56 25.82
C LYS A 402 -8.67 -2.43 25.09
N ILE A 403 -8.01 -1.85 24.09
CA ILE A 403 -8.50 -0.67 23.37
C ILE A 403 -8.58 -0.99 21.88
N ILE A 404 -9.76 -0.75 21.31
CA ILE A 404 -9.95 -0.64 19.87
C ILE A 404 -10.11 0.83 19.52
N ILE A 405 -9.38 1.26 18.50
CA ILE A 405 -9.57 2.57 17.86
C ILE A 405 -10.15 2.33 16.47
N GLN A 406 -11.13 3.13 16.02
CA GLN A 406 -11.70 2.99 14.68
C GLN A 406 -11.87 4.32 13.94
N SER A 407 -11.73 4.26 12.61
CA SER A 407 -11.96 5.36 11.67
C SER A 407 -12.23 4.84 10.25
N ARG A 408 -12.85 5.65 9.39
CA ARG A 408 -12.89 5.45 7.93
C ARG A 408 -11.57 5.81 7.24
N ASP A 409 -10.71 6.62 7.85
CA ASP A 409 -9.41 7.01 7.31
C ASP A 409 -8.27 6.17 7.93
N TYR A 410 -7.61 5.34 7.11
CA TYR A 410 -6.54 4.45 7.56
C TYR A 410 -5.25 5.20 7.96
N ASN A 411 -5.00 6.39 7.40
CA ASN A 411 -3.89 7.25 7.80
C ASN A 411 -4.20 7.93 9.13
N ALA A 412 -5.40 8.49 9.29
CA ALA A 412 -5.80 9.08 10.57
C ALA A 412 -5.73 8.06 11.71
N LEU A 413 -6.27 6.85 11.47
CA LEU A 413 -6.26 5.72 12.39
C LEU A 413 -4.85 5.29 12.81
N SER A 414 -4.00 4.96 11.83
CA SER A 414 -2.64 4.45 12.11
C SER A 414 -1.76 5.51 12.78
N MET A 415 -1.82 6.76 12.33
CA MET A 415 -1.09 7.87 12.96
C MET A 415 -1.59 8.12 14.38
N SER A 416 -2.90 8.03 14.65
CA SER A 416 -3.46 8.21 15.99
C SER A 416 -3.06 7.10 16.96
N VAL A 417 -3.07 5.83 16.53
CA VAL A 417 -2.58 4.71 17.36
C VAL A 417 -1.09 4.89 17.68
N MET A 418 -0.25 5.19 16.69
CA MET A 418 1.18 5.41 16.92
C MET A 418 1.44 6.63 17.81
N ALA A 419 0.69 7.72 17.64
CA ALA A 419 0.79 8.92 18.46
C ALA A 419 0.40 8.67 19.93
N LEU A 420 -0.73 7.99 20.18
CA LEU A 420 -1.16 7.67 21.55
C LEU A 420 -0.13 6.82 22.31
N VAL A 421 0.54 5.87 21.63
CA VAL A 421 1.63 5.06 22.22
C VAL A 421 2.90 5.88 22.47
N HIS A 422 3.18 6.92 21.69
CA HIS A 422 4.35 7.79 21.93
C HIS A 422 4.06 8.93 22.94
N LEU A 423 2.80 9.28 23.16
CA LEU A 423 2.38 10.30 24.13
C LEU A 423 2.55 9.87 25.60
N ILE A 424 2.79 8.58 25.87
CA ILE A 424 3.12 8.08 27.23
C ILE A 424 4.63 8.06 27.54
N TYR A 425 5.49 8.52 26.62
CA TYR A 425 6.94 8.62 26.83
C TYR A 425 7.28 9.33 28.17
N PRO A 426 8.21 8.81 29.00
CA PRO A 426 9.20 7.77 28.69
C PRO A 426 8.74 6.33 28.99
N LEU A 427 7.45 6.08 29.19
CA LEU A 427 6.93 4.72 29.38
C LEU A 427 6.86 3.97 28.04
N GLU A 428 7.25 2.70 28.04
CA GLU A 428 7.15 1.79 26.90
C GLU A 428 5.91 0.88 27.06
N TYR A 429 5.04 0.83 26.04
CA TYR A 429 3.87 -0.03 26.07
C TYR A 429 4.23 -1.47 25.65
N MET A 430 4.14 -2.41 26.61
CA MET A 430 4.68 -3.78 26.46
C MET A 430 3.76 -4.78 25.76
N PHE A 431 2.51 -4.40 25.45
CA PHE A 431 1.50 -5.29 24.88
C PHE A 431 1.30 -5.08 23.37
N PRO A 432 0.60 -5.98 22.64
CA PRO A 432 0.44 -5.87 21.20
C PRO A 432 -0.19 -4.55 20.73
N VAL A 433 0.49 -3.87 19.82
CA VAL A 433 0.00 -2.67 19.13
C VAL A 433 -0.14 -2.98 17.63
N ILE A 434 -1.36 -2.85 17.09
CA ILE A 434 -1.63 -3.04 15.66
C ILE A 434 -2.32 -1.77 15.14
N PRO A 435 -1.60 -0.79 14.56
CA PRO A 435 -2.17 0.49 14.13
C PRO A 435 -3.24 0.38 13.02
N LEU A 436 -3.28 -0.75 12.30
CA LEU A 436 -4.26 -1.01 11.25
C LEU A 436 -4.41 -2.53 11.03
N LEU A 437 -5.50 -3.14 11.50
CA LEU A 437 -5.80 -4.56 11.30
C LEU A 437 -6.62 -4.77 10.01
N PRO A 438 -6.18 -5.61 9.05
CA PRO A 438 -6.89 -5.77 7.78
C PRO A 438 -8.23 -6.51 7.90
N THR A 439 -9.32 -5.88 7.44
CA THR A 439 -10.67 -6.47 7.38
C THR A 439 -10.74 -7.73 6.50
N CYS A 440 -10.03 -7.74 5.36
CA CYS A 440 -10.01 -8.85 4.41
C CYS A 440 -9.11 -10.03 4.83
N MET A 441 -8.35 -9.89 5.92
CA MET A 441 -7.58 -11.01 6.49
C MET A 441 -8.52 -11.99 7.18
N GLY A 442 -8.32 -13.28 6.89
CA GLY A 442 -9.10 -14.38 7.48
C GLY A 442 -8.82 -14.49 8.97
N SER A 443 -9.88 -14.67 9.77
CA SER A 443 -9.79 -14.85 11.23
C SER A 443 -9.12 -13.70 12.01
N ALA A 444 -8.89 -12.53 11.41
CA ALA A 444 -8.30 -11.36 12.09
C ALA A 444 -9.03 -10.97 13.38
N GLU A 445 -10.35 -11.17 13.43
CA GLU A 445 -11.22 -10.96 14.58
C GLU A 445 -10.83 -11.81 15.81
N GLN A 446 -10.10 -12.91 15.64
CA GLN A 446 -9.61 -13.73 16.76
C GLN A 446 -8.52 -13.03 17.58
N LEU A 447 -7.82 -12.05 17.02
CA LEU A 447 -6.85 -11.22 17.76
C LEU A 447 -7.55 -10.33 18.81
N LEU A 448 -8.83 -10.01 18.58
CA LEU A 448 -9.68 -9.27 19.52
C LEU A 448 -10.23 -10.15 20.65
N LEU A 449 -9.85 -11.44 20.69
CA LEU A 449 -10.16 -12.38 21.77
C LEU A 449 -8.93 -12.68 22.65
N ALA A 450 -7.84 -11.91 22.48
CA ALA A 450 -6.65 -12.05 23.32
C ALA A 450 -6.98 -11.79 24.80
N PRO A 451 -6.45 -12.59 25.74
CA PRO A 451 -6.70 -12.38 27.17
C PRO A 451 -5.92 -11.18 27.70
N THR A 452 -4.76 -10.88 27.13
CA THR A 452 -3.90 -9.74 27.48
C THR A 452 -4.46 -8.40 26.99
N PRO A 453 -4.00 -7.27 27.56
CA PRO A 453 -4.15 -5.94 26.98
C PRO A 453 -3.67 -5.86 25.52
N TYR A 454 -4.14 -4.84 24.79
CA TYR A 454 -3.68 -4.48 23.44
C TYR A 454 -4.23 -3.10 23.02
N ILE A 455 -3.62 -2.52 21.97
CA ILE A 455 -4.16 -1.36 21.25
C ILE A 455 -4.28 -1.72 19.76
N ILE A 456 -5.50 -1.83 19.24
CA ILE A 456 -5.76 -2.27 17.86
C ILE A 456 -6.60 -1.24 17.10
N GLY A 457 -6.06 -0.74 15.98
CA GLY A 457 -6.76 0.10 15.02
C GLY A 457 -7.57 -0.74 14.03
N LEU A 458 -8.89 -0.54 13.97
CA LEU A 458 -9.79 -1.16 12.99
C LEU A 458 -10.30 -0.15 11.95
N PRO A 459 -10.32 -0.50 10.65
CA PRO A 459 -11.21 0.16 9.70
C PRO A 459 -12.65 0.14 10.24
N ALA A 460 -13.39 1.25 10.17
CA ALA A 460 -14.78 1.32 10.65
C ALA A 460 -15.72 0.29 9.98
N THR A 461 -15.33 -0.24 8.82
CA THR A 461 -16.02 -1.31 8.10
C THR A 461 -15.78 -2.72 8.69
N PHE A 462 -14.75 -2.92 9.52
CA PHE A 462 -14.28 -4.22 9.99
C PHE A 462 -15.40 -5.03 10.65
N LEU A 463 -16.00 -4.48 11.71
CA LEU A 463 -17.08 -5.13 12.46
C LEU A 463 -18.35 -5.32 11.60
N MET A 464 -18.60 -4.44 10.62
CA MET A 464 -19.75 -4.55 9.70
C MET A 464 -19.65 -5.77 8.77
N TYR A 465 -18.44 -6.15 8.35
CA TYR A 465 -18.21 -7.34 7.53
C TYR A 465 -18.16 -8.61 8.38
N LYS A 466 -17.65 -8.55 9.62
CA LYS A 466 -17.52 -9.69 10.55
C LYS A 466 -18.83 -9.97 11.31
N LYS A 467 -19.97 -10.07 10.60
CA LYS A 467 -21.34 -10.12 11.18
C LYS A 467 -21.64 -11.17 12.25
N ASN A 468 -20.85 -12.24 12.33
CA ASN A 468 -21.01 -13.32 13.33
C ASN A 468 -20.11 -13.13 14.56
N PHE A 469 -19.22 -12.13 14.54
CA PHE A 469 -18.39 -11.75 15.66
C PHE A 469 -19.14 -10.75 16.55
N ARG A 470 -19.09 -10.97 17.86
CA ARG A 470 -19.44 -9.95 18.87
C ARG A 470 -18.15 -9.50 19.52
N LEU A 471 -18.03 -8.20 19.74
CA LEU A 471 -16.93 -7.65 20.51
C LEU A 471 -17.09 -8.07 21.98
N PRO A 472 -16.05 -8.62 22.64
CA PRO A 472 -16.06 -8.85 24.08
C PRO A 472 -16.36 -7.59 24.92
N ASP A 473 -17.04 -7.80 26.05
CA ASP A 473 -17.51 -6.76 26.98
C ASP A 473 -16.38 -6.21 27.90
N ASP A 474 -15.11 -6.52 27.61
CA ASP A 474 -13.90 -6.04 28.29
C ASP A 474 -13.02 -5.12 27.41
N ILE A 475 -13.56 -4.63 26.27
CA ILE A 475 -12.85 -3.82 25.28
C ILE A 475 -13.44 -2.43 25.14
N TRP A 476 -12.63 -1.41 25.37
CA TRP A 476 -12.99 -0.01 25.16
C TRP A 476 -12.93 0.36 23.67
N LEU A 477 -13.98 1.01 23.15
CA LEU A 477 -14.08 1.41 21.74
C LEU A 477 -13.96 2.93 21.59
N VAL A 478 -12.90 3.37 20.91
CA VAL A 478 -12.59 4.75 20.57
C VAL A 478 -12.93 5.01 19.10
N ASP A 479 -13.94 5.82 18.85
CA ASP A 479 -14.34 6.22 17.50
C ASP A 479 -13.78 7.61 17.17
N LEU A 480 -12.80 7.68 16.27
CA LEU A 480 -12.15 8.93 15.85
C LEU A 480 -13.05 9.79 14.94
N ASP A 481 -14.03 9.17 14.29
CA ASP A 481 -14.89 9.80 13.28
C ASP A 481 -16.10 10.53 13.89
N SER A 482 -16.44 10.18 15.14
CA SER A 482 -17.52 10.76 15.93
C SER A 482 -17.07 11.22 17.33
N THR A 483 -15.74 11.25 17.56
CA THR A 483 -15.11 11.74 18.80
C THR A 483 -15.63 11.02 20.06
N ARG A 484 -16.00 9.73 19.92
CA ARG A 484 -16.77 8.98 20.93
C ARG A 484 -15.96 7.86 21.57
N LEU A 485 -15.83 7.93 22.90
CA LEU A 485 -15.40 6.81 23.74
C LEU A 485 -16.63 6.00 24.18
N THR A 486 -16.60 4.68 24.00
CA THR A 486 -17.65 3.75 24.45
C THR A 486 -17.04 2.79 25.49
N PRO A 487 -17.66 2.64 26.68
CA PRO A 487 -17.17 1.73 27.71
C PRO A 487 -17.36 0.26 27.32
N ALA A 488 -16.50 -0.59 27.86
CA ALA A 488 -16.44 -2.01 27.58
C ALA A 488 -17.75 -2.75 27.93
N SER A 489 -18.22 -2.59 29.18
CA SER A 489 -19.40 -3.26 29.73
C SER A 489 -20.74 -2.60 29.36
N GLY A 490 -20.73 -1.54 28.54
CA GLY A 490 -21.90 -0.73 28.20
C GLY A 490 -22.39 0.21 29.32
N GLU A 491 -22.19 -0.15 30.59
CA GLU A 491 -22.32 0.75 31.73
C GLU A 491 -21.16 1.76 31.78
N PRO A 492 -21.35 2.97 32.35
CA PRO A 492 -20.30 3.97 32.47
C PRO A 492 -19.31 3.62 33.60
N GLU A 493 -18.51 2.58 33.40
CA GLU A 493 -17.32 2.32 34.21
C GLU A 493 -16.45 3.59 34.23
N GLN A 494 -16.23 4.13 35.42
CA GLN A 494 -15.61 5.45 35.56
C GLN A 494 -14.10 5.32 35.49
N VAL A 495 -13.55 5.55 34.29
CA VAL A 495 -12.12 5.83 34.09
C VAL A 495 -11.68 6.83 35.17
N PRO A 496 -10.72 6.48 36.04
CA PRO A 496 -10.40 7.30 37.20
C PRO A 496 -9.91 8.68 36.77
N PRO A 497 -10.20 9.74 37.55
CA PRO A 497 -9.67 11.05 37.27
C PRO A 497 -8.14 11.03 37.31
N LEU A 498 -7.50 11.88 36.51
CA LEU A 498 -6.07 12.14 36.64
C LEU A 498 -5.78 12.71 38.04
N PRO A 499 -4.60 12.43 38.64
CA PRO A 499 -4.20 13.06 39.89
C PRO A 499 -4.25 14.59 39.80
N GLU A 500 -4.66 15.25 40.88
CA GLU A 500 -4.68 16.71 40.97
C GLU A 500 -3.55 17.19 41.90
N PRO A 501 -2.84 18.27 41.56
CA PRO A 501 -3.17 19.27 40.51
C PRO A 501 -2.66 18.95 39.09
N GLU A 502 -1.87 17.89 38.88
CA GLU A 502 -1.15 17.63 37.62
C GLU A 502 -2.10 17.47 36.42
N GLY A 503 -3.22 16.78 36.63
CA GLY A 503 -4.26 16.54 35.63
C GLY A 503 -4.90 17.83 35.11
N THR A 504 -5.28 18.75 36.01
CA THR A 504 -5.77 20.07 35.63
C THR A 504 -4.72 20.91 34.91
N ILE A 505 -3.45 20.87 35.35
CA ILE A 505 -2.34 21.59 34.68
C ILE A 505 -2.13 21.09 33.25
N LEU A 506 -2.00 19.76 33.07
CA LEU A 506 -1.84 19.11 31.76
C LEU A 506 -3.01 19.45 30.83
N LYS A 507 -4.25 19.31 31.33
CA LYS A 507 -5.48 19.62 30.59
C LYS A 507 -5.54 21.07 30.11
N ASN A 508 -5.10 22.02 30.94
CA ASN A 508 -5.05 23.43 30.57
C ASN A 508 -3.99 23.72 29.50
N HIS A 509 -2.79 23.15 29.61
CA HIS A 509 -1.74 23.30 28.58
C HIS A 509 -2.19 22.70 27.23
N LEU A 510 -2.76 21.50 27.22
CA LEU A 510 -3.25 20.86 26.00
C LEU A 510 -4.37 21.66 25.33
N LYS A 511 -5.26 22.30 26.09
CA LYS A 511 -6.28 23.20 25.53
C LYS A 511 -5.67 24.45 24.90
N GLN A 512 -4.67 25.07 25.53
CA GLN A 512 -3.96 26.22 24.96
C GLN A 512 -3.24 25.86 23.63
N VAL A 513 -2.66 24.67 23.53
CA VAL A 513 -2.07 24.17 22.27
C VAL A 513 -3.16 23.91 21.23
N SER A 514 -4.26 23.26 21.60
CA SER A 514 -5.37 22.97 20.69
C SER A 514 -5.99 24.23 20.07
N TYR A 515 -6.12 25.33 20.81
CA TYR A 515 -6.61 26.61 20.26
C TYR A 515 -5.60 27.29 19.33
N ARG A 516 -4.29 27.08 19.52
CA ARG A 516 -3.24 27.66 18.66
C ARG A 516 -3.12 26.98 17.30
N ASN A 517 -3.58 25.73 17.17
CA ASN A 517 -3.60 25.00 15.90
C ASN A 517 -4.89 25.24 15.09
N GLN A 518 -5.80 26.08 15.57
CA GLN A 518 -7.08 26.43 14.93
C GLN A 518 -7.11 27.87 14.38
N LEU A 519 -5.95 28.54 14.37
CA LEU A 519 -5.71 29.91 13.89
C LEU A 519 -4.61 29.92 12.82
#